data_AF-A0A161W311-F1
#
_entry.id   AF-A0A161W311-F1
#
_cell.length_a   1.000
_cell.length_b   1.000
_cell.length_c   1.000
_cell.angle_alpha   90.00
_cell.angle_beta   90.00
_cell.angle_gamma   90.00
#
_symmetry.space_group_name_H-M   'P 1'
#
loop_
_entity.id
_entity.type
_entity.pdbx_description
1 polymer ?
#
loop_
_entity_poly.entity_id
_entity_poly.type
_entity_poly.pdbx_seq_one_letter_code
_entity_poly.pdbx_strand_id
1 'polypeptide(L)'
;MIPMTNIGRQNSPITPWLRYLADYFKLIHIPVFFNTLKSGFDRSKYRYLKTIAQGAATPLWTATSADLEGKGGLYCEDVNIARLMASEEVNNFAGGLRSHSINPDAANRLWHISKTITGLDFE
;
A
#
# COMPACT_ATOMS: atom_id res chain seq x y z
N MET A 1 5.18 -12.05 1.81
CA MET A 1 5.45 -10.66 1.40
C MET A 1 4.12 -10.08 0.95
N ILE A 2 3.55 -9.10 1.67
CA ILE A 2 2.27 -8.49 1.34
C ILE A 2 2.52 -7.40 0.29
N PRO A 3 1.92 -7.50 -0.90
CA PRO A 3 1.93 -6.41 -1.85
C PRO A 3 1.00 -5.30 -1.35
N MET A 4 1.52 -4.09 -1.08
CA MET A 4 0.68 -2.91 -0.89
C MET A 4 0.48 -2.21 -2.24
N THR A 5 -0.79 -1.95 -2.56
CA THR A 5 -1.34 -1.12 -3.66
C THR A 5 -0.88 -1.52 -5.08
N ASN A 6 -1.84 -2.01 -5.88
CA ASN A 6 -1.74 -2.46 -7.29
C ASN A 6 -1.30 -3.91 -7.60
N ILE A 7 -1.95 -4.91 -6.97
CA ILE A 7 -2.11 -6.24 -7.59
C ILE A 7 -3.58 -6.61 -7.68
N GLY A 8 -4.22 -6.03 -8.70
CA GLY A 8 -5.19 -6.68 -9.59
C GLY A 8 -4.69 -6.68 -11.04
N ARG A 9 -3.39 -6.47 -11.28
CA ARG A 9 -2.83 -6.34 -12.64
C ARG A 9 -1.51 -7.09 -12.81
N GLN A 10 -1.50 -8.38 -12.47
CA GLN A 10 -0.66 -9.36 -13.17
C GLN A 10 -1.49 -10.60 -13.49
N ASN A 11 -1.70 -10.85 -14.79
CA ASN A 11 -2.18 -12.12 -15.32
C ASN A 11 -1.08 -13.17 -15.11
N SER A 12 -1.04 -13.79 -13.93
CA SER A 12 -0.27 -15.02 -13.74
C SER A 12 -1.15 -16.20 -14.18
N PRO A 13 -0.68 -17.11 -15.05
CA PRO A 13 -1.47 -18.24 -15.55
C PRO A 13 -1.72 -19.33 -14.48
N ILE A 14 -1.36 -19.08 -13.22
CA ILE A 14 -1.40 -20.08 -12.15
C ILE A 14 -2.76 -20.00 -11.44
N THR A 15 -3.50 -21.10 -11.47
CA THR A 15 -4.82 -21.23 -10.85
C THR A 15 -4.77 -21.09 -9.31
N PRO A 16 -5.86 -20.63 -8.67
CA PRO A 16 -5.87 -20.21 -7.25
C PRO A 16 -5.37 -21.25 -6.23
N TRP A 17 -5.60 -22.55 -6.45
CA TRP A 17 -5.23 -23.61 -5.49
C TRP A 17 -3.72 -23.93 -5.50
N LEU A 18 -3.05 -23.82 -6.65
CA LEU A 18 -1.60 -23.98 -6.77
C LEU A 18 -0.85 -22.86 -6.04
N ARG A 19 -1.44 -21.66 -5.98
CA ARG A 19 -0.92 -20.54 -5.19
C ARG A 19 -0.89 -20.87 -3.69
N TYR A 20 -1.99 -21.45 -3.19
CA TYR A 20 -2.12 -21.84 -1.78
C TYR A 20 -1.10 -22.90 -1.37
N LEU A 21 -0.87 -23.92 -2.21
CA LEU A 21 0.18 -24.93 -1.96
C LEU A 21 1.59 -24.33 -1.99
N ALA A 22 1.86 -23.42 -2.93
CA ALA A 22 3.16 -22.74 -2.99
C ALA A 22 3.40 -21.84 -1.76
N ASP A 23 2.35 -21.21 -1.21
CA ASP A 23 2.42 -20.45 0.04
C ASP A 23 2.66 -21.38 1.25
N TYR A 24 1.93 -22.50 1.32
CA TYR A 24 2.06 -23.50 2.40
C TYR A 24 3.48 -24.06 2.52
N PHE A 25 4.13 -24.36 1.39
CA PHE A 25 5.52 -24.83 1.35
C PHE A 25 6.57 -23.70 1.32
N LYS A 26 6.17 -22.43 1.46
CA LYS A 26 7.04 -21.24 1.34
C LYS A 26 7.78 -21.11 -0.02
N LEU A 27 7.31 -21.81 -1.05
CA LEU A 27 7.89 -21.83 -2.39
C LEU A 27 7.58 -20.56 -3.19
N ILE A 28 6.67 -19.69 -2.72
CA ILE A 28 6.41 -18.38 -3.34
C ILE A 28 7.63 -17.47 -3.46
N HIS A 29 8.68 -17.73 -2.68
CA HIS A 29 9.94 -17.01 -2.77
C HIS A 29 10.81 -17.48 -3.93
N ILE A 30 10.58 -18.66 -4.51
CA ILE A 30 11.39 -19.21 -5.61
C ILE A 30 11.22 -18.40 -6.90
N PRO A 31 9.99 -18.07 -7.35
CA PRO A 31 9.82 -17.17 -8.50
C PRO A 31 10.42 -15.78 -8.23
N VAL A 32 10.33 -15.28 -6.99
CA VAL A 32 10.93 -13.98 -6.59
C VAL A 32 12.45 -14.06 -6.66
N PHE A 33 13.06 -15.17 -6.23
CA PHE A 33 14.50 -15.41 -6.28
C PHE A 33 15.02 -15.46 -7.73
N PHE A 34 14.37 -16.23 -8.61
CA PHE A 34 14.76 -16.28 -10.02
C PHE A 34 14.51 -14.97 -10.76
N ASN A 35 13.43 -14.25 -10.44
CA ASN A 35 13.17 -12.93 -11.00
C ASN A 35 14.20 -11.89 -10.48
N THR A 36 14.68 -12.02 -9.24
CA THR A 36 15.73 -11.19 -8.64
C THR A 36 17.11 -11.47 -9.27
N LEU A 37 17.40 -12.74 -9.61
CA LEU A 37 18.60 -13.10 -10.37
C LEU A 37 18.54 -12.57 -11.81
N LYS A 38 17.39 -12.71 -12.48
CA LYS A 38 17.19 -12.20 -13.85
C LYS A 38 17.21 -10.67 -13.94
N SER A 39 16.86 -9.96 -12.87
CA SER A 39 16.93 -8.49 -12.81
C SER A 39 18.31 -7.95 -12.46
N GLY A 40 19.35 -8.79 -12.39
CA GLY A 40 20.73 -8.35 -12.23
C GLY A 40 21.00 -7.57 -10.94
N PHE A 41 20.40 -7.95 -9.81
CA PHE A 41 20.51 -7.24 -8.53
C PHE A 41 20.01 -5.79 -8.53
N ASP A 42 19.26 -5.36 -9.55
CA ASP A 42 18.52 -4.09 -9.50
C ASP A 42 17.37 -4.18 -8.47
N ARG A 43 17.68 -3.82 -7.22
CA ARG A 43 16.73 -3.77 -6.11
C ARG A 43 15.67 -2.68 -6.26
N SER A 44 15.81 -1.75 -7.20
CA SER A 44 14.82 -0.70 -7.44
C SER A 44 13.47 -1.28 -7.85
N LYS A 45 13.47 -2.48 -8.46
CA LYS A 45 12.26 -3.17 -8.95
C LYS A 45 11.54 -4.02 -7.90
N TYR A 46 12.19 -4.36 -6.76
CA TYR A 46 11.64 -5.20 -5.67
C TYR A 46 11.47 -4.47 -4.35
N ARG A 47 11.80 -3.17 -4.29
CA ARG A 47 11.60 -2.32 -3.11
C ARG A 47 10.12 -2.19 -2.68
N TYR A 48 9.20 -2.74 -3.46
CA TYR A 48 7.74 -2.60 -3.33
C TYR A 48 7.05 -3.71 -2.54
N LEU A 49 7.78 -4.75 -2.13
CA LEU A 49 7.17 -5.90 -1.49
C LEU A 49 7.60 -5.93 -0.02
N LYS A 50 6.65 -5.66 0.87
CA LYS A 50 6.85 -5.69 2.33
C LYS A 50 6.65 -7.11 2.84
N THR A 51 7.38 -7.55 3.86
CA THR A 51 6.99 -8.76 4.61
C THR A 51 5.62 -8.58 5.27
N ILE A 52 5.00 -9.65 5.78
CA ILE A 52 3.74 -9.53 6.54
C ILE A 52 3.93 -8.59 7.74
N ALA A 53 5.02 -8.81 8.48
CA ALA A 53 5.38 -7.95 9.61
C ALA A 53 5.59 -6.48 9.20
N GLN A 54 6.32 -6.23 8.10
CA GLN A 54 6.52 -4.86 7.60
C GLN A 54 5.23 -4.20 7.10
N GLY A 55 4.30 -4.96 6.52
CA GLY A 55 2.99 -4.45 6.10
C GLY A 55 2.09 -4.11 7.28
N ALA A 56 2.18 -4.89 8.37
CA ALA A 56 1.42 -4.67 9.60
C ALA A 56 2.02 -3.59 10.52
N ALA A 57 3.30 -3.25 10.34
CA ALA A 57 4.02 -2.33 11.23
C ALA A 57 3.39 -0.93 11.28
N THR A 58 3.11 -0.31 10.13
CA THR A 58 2.53 1.04 10.10
C THR A 58 1.13 1.07 10.73
N PRO A 59 0.17 0.22 10.36
CA PRO A 59 -1.15 0.20 11.02
C PRO A 59 -1.05 -0.03 12.53
N LEU A 60 -0.19 -0.94 12.98
CA LEU A 60 -0.02 -1.23 14.41
C LEU A 60 0.53 -0.02 15.16
N TRP A 61 1.57 0.62 14.63
CA TRP A 61 2.11 1.85 15.19
C TRP A 61 1.07 2.98 15.20
N THR A 62 0.36 3.19 14.09
CA THR A 62 -0.69 4.22 14.01
C THR A 62 -1.80 4.02 15.04
N ALA A 63 -2.16 2.77 15.33
CA ALA A 63 -3.21 2.43 16.29
C ALA A 63 -2.76 2.49 17.77
N THR A 64 -1.46 2.39 18.06
CA THR A 64 -0.95 2.17 19.43
C THR A 64 0.07 3.19 19.91
N SER A 65 0.62 4.03 19.01
CA SER A 65 1.66 4.99 19.37
C SER A 65 1.10 6.17 20.14
N ALA A 66 1.66 6.43 21.33
CA ALA A 66 1.37 7.61 22.12
C ALA A 66 1.70 8.93 21.37
N ASP A 67 2.64 8.88 20.41
CA ASP A 67 3.02 10.05 19.60
C ASP A 67 1.87 10.61 18.74
N LEU A 68 0.82 9.82 18.54
CA LEU A 68 -0.36 10.18 17.74
C LEU A 68 -1.59 10.52 18.58
N GLU A 69 -1.49 10.48 19.90
CA GLU A 69 -2.60 10.86 20.79
C GLU A 69 -3.08 12.28 20.50
N GLY A 70 -4.39 12.43 20.32
CA GLY A 70 -5.02 13.71 19.99
C GLY A 70 -4.78 14.22 18.56
N LYS A 71 -4.09 13.47 17.70
CA LYS A 71 -3.79 13.87 16.31
C LYS A 71 -4.65 13.11 15.30
N GLY A 72 -5.69 13.76 14.77
CA GLY A 72 -6.52 13.23 13.70
C GLY A 72 -6.05 13.65 12.29
N GLY A 73 -6.55 12.98 11.25
CA GLY A 73 -6.36 13.38 9.84
C GLY A 73 -4.96 13.16 9.28
N LEU A 74 -4.12 12.36 9.94
CA LEU A 74 -2.75 12.08 9.50
C LEU A 74 -2.69 10.91 8.50
N TYR A 75 -1.86 11.07 7.47
CA TYR A 75 -1.47 9.96 6.61
C TYR A 75 -0.15 9.36 7.11
N CYS A 76 -0.17 8.09 7.47
CA CYS A 76 0.99 7.38 8.00
C CYS A 76 1.54 6.37 6.98
N GLU A 77 2.86 6.37 6.79
CA GLU A 77 3.57 5.36 5.99
C GLU A 77 4.90 5.02 6.67
N ASP A 78 5.37 3.79 6.49
CA ASP A 78 6.67 3.33 7.02
C ASP A 78 6.95 3.69 8.50
N VAL A 79 5.96 3.47 9.37
CA VAL A 79 6.03 3.74 10.82
C VAL A 79 6.32 5.23 11.12
N ASN A 80 5.82 6.13 10.27
CA ASN A 80 5.98 7.56 10.42
C ASN A 80 4.79 8.34 9.83
N ILE A 81 4.69 9.63 10.15
CA ILE A 81 3.79 10.56 9.46
C ILE A 81 4.44 10.92 8.11
N ALA A 82 3.72 10.69 7.02
CA ALA A 82 4.27 10.93 5.68
C ALA A 82 4.42 12.42 5.41
N ARG A 83 5.46 12.77 4.65
CA ARG A 83 5.62 14.13 4.11
C ARG A 83 4.65 14.37 2.95
N LEU A 84 4.22 15.62 2.80
CA LEU A 84 3.55 16.05 1.57
C LEU A 84 4.57 16.09 0.43
N MET A 85 4.25 15.46 -0.69
CA MET A 85 5.09 15.51 -1.87
C MET A 85 4.98 16.84 -2.60
N ALA A 86 6.13 17.37 -3.03
CA ALA A 86 6.18 18.44 -4.02
C ALA A 86 5.69 17.90 -5.38
N SER A 87 4.98 18.74 -6.14
CA SER A 87 4.31 18.37 -7.41
C SER A 87 5.22 17.78 -8.48
N GLU A 88 6.55 17.91 -8.34
CA GLU A 88 7.55 17.45 -9.31
C GLU A 88 8.12 16.05 -8.99
N GLU A 89 7.80 15.46 -7.83
CA GLU A 89 8.19 14.08 -7.48
C GLU A 89 7.24 13.06 -8.15
N VAL A 90 7.25 13.02 -9.48
CA VAL A 90 6.45 12.10 -10.33
C VAL A 90 7.02 10.67 -10.35
N ASN A 91 7.99 10.37 -9.50
CA ASN A 91 8.35 8.98 -9.24
C ASN A 91 7.34 8.40 -8.25
N ASN A 92 6.40 7.58 -8.77
CA ASN A 92 5.40 6.80 -8.02
C ASN A 92 5.99 5.89 -6.92
N PHE A 93 7.30 5.90 -6.75
CA PHE A 93 8.09 5.00 -5.94
C PHE A 93 8.71 5.66 -4.71
N ALA A 94 8.59 7.00 -4.55
CA ALA A 94 9.29 7.73 -3.50
C ALA A 94 8.59 7.74 -2.13
N GLY A 95 7.34 7.24 -2.01
CA GLY A 95 6.55 7.32 -0.76
C GLY A 95 6.14 8.76 -0.43
N GLY A 96 4.93 8.98 0.09
CA GLY A 96 4.49 10.30 0.50
C GLY A 96 3.07 10.64 0.08
N LEU A 97 2.51 11.62 0.80
CA LEU A 97 1.15 12.10 0.58
C LEU A 97 1.10 12.99 -0.66
N ARG A 98 0.22 12.66 -1.61
CA ARG A 98 0.00 13.50 -2.81
C ARG A 98 -0.83 14.73 -2.46
N SER A 99 -0.49 15.87 -3.05
CA SER A 99 -1.21 17.14 -2.82
C SER A 99 -2.70 17.08 -3.15
N HIS A 100 -3.08 16.32 -4.17
CA HIS A 100 -4.50 16.14 -4.51
C HIS A 100 -5.28 15.37 -3.43
N SER A 101 -4.60 14.57 -2.57
CA SER A 101 -5.25 13.76 -1.53
C SER A 101 -5.72 14.59 -0.34
N ILE A 102 -5.26 15.83 -0.20
CA ILE A 102 -5.67 16.77 0.86
C ILE A 102 -6.65 17.84 0.37
N ASN A 103 -7.20 17.70 -0.84
CA ASN A 103 -8.16 18.66 -1.38
C ASN A 103 -9.55 18.47 -0.73
N PRO A 104 -10.06 19.45 0.06
CA PRO A 104 -11.32 19.31 0.78
C PRO A 104 -12.54 19.30 -0.16
N ASP A 105 -12.51 20.04 -1.26
CA ASP A 105 -13.61 20.06 -2.24
C ASP A 105 -13.74 18.70 -2.95
N ALA A 106 -12.61 18.07 -3.25
CA ALA A 106 -12.60 16.73 -3.83
C ALA A 106 -13.13 15.69 -2.82
N ALA A 107 -12.73 15.79 -1.55
CA ALA A 107 -13.22 14.93 -0.48
C ALA A 107 -14.75 15.06 -0.27
N ASN A 108 -15.27 16.30 -0.23
CA ASN A 108 -16.70 16.56 -0.09
C ASN A 108 -17.52 16.01 -1.27
N ARG A 109 -17.03 16.20 -2.50
CA ARG A 109 -17.67 15.62 -3.70
C ARG A 109 -17.68 14.09 -3.64
N LEU A 110 -16.55 13.48 -3.27
CA LEU A 110 -16.45 12.03 -3.13
C LEU A 110 -17.43 11.50 -2.07
N TRP A 111 -17.49 12.16 -0.91
CA TRP A 111 -18.42 11.80 0.15
C TRP A 111 -19.87 11.84 -0.31
N HIS A 112 -20.29 12.92 -0.99
CA HIS A 112 -21.65 13.04 -1.52
C HIS A 112 -21.99 11.89 -2.49
N ILE A 113 -21.09 11.59 -3.43
CA ILE A 113 -21.26 10.48 -4.38
C ILE A 113 -21.34 9.15 -3.64
N SER A 114 -20.49 8.91 -2.63
CA SER A 114 -20.51 7.70 -1.82
C SER A 114 -21.85 7.51 -1.10
N LYS A 115 -22.42 8.58 -0.53
CA LYS A 115 -23.75 8.53 0.08
C LYS A 115 -24.83 8.17 -0.93
N THR A 116 -24.83 8.80 -2.10
CA THR A 116 -25.80 8.52 -3.16
C THR A 116 -25.73 7.07 -3.65
N ILE A 117 -24.52 6.54 -3.85
CA ILE A 117 -24.33 5.18 -4.39
C ILE A 117 -24.64 4.11 -3.35
N THR A 118 -24.27 4.34 -2.10
CA THR A 118 -24.49 3.36 -1.02
C THR A 118 -25.88 3.44 -0.41
N GLY A 119 -26.58 4.56 -0.58
CA GLY A 119 -27.85 4.84 0.10
C GLY A 119 -27.70 5.06 1.62
N LEU A 120 -26.47 5.15 2.12
CA LEU A 120 -26.18 5.39 3.53
C LEU A 120 -25.91 6.88 3.75
N ASP A 121 -26.63 7.46 4.71
CA ASP A 121 -26.32 8.79 5.23
C ASP A 121 -25.79 8.64 6.65
N PHE A 122 -24.55 9.11 6.86
CA PHE A 122 -23.90 9.13 8.16
C PHE A 122 -23.83 10.60 8.60
N GLU A 123 -24.45 10.90 9.74
CA GLU A 123 -24.38 12.21 10.41
C GLU A 123 -23.08 12.36 11.21
#